data_AF-A0AAJ5LN35-F1
#
_entry.id   AF-A0AAJ5LN35-F1
#
_cell.length_a   1.000
_cell.length_b   1.000
_cell.length_c   1.000
_cell.angle_alpha   90.00
_cell.angle_beta   90.00
_cell.angle_gamma   90.00
#
_symmetry.space_group_name_H-M   'P 1'
#
loop_
_entity.id
_entity.type
_entity.pdbx_description
1 polymer ?
#
loop_
_entity_poly.entity_id
_entity_poly.type
_entity_poly.pdbx_seq_one_letter_code
_entity_poly.pdbx_strand_id
1 'polypeptide(L)'
;MNFKKPKKPVLIEAALFLLEHQSREDVILEPWREALRRLQAGDVESAAEVAARAYHNGASLEDRRGVIDLISQVAIENKTHGHWFESLLLLAAEGGLSSCAYNVGLLILERAKTANDHALAHRYFTQAATNATDAATKASALVNSCEPIRDGLITGRPDWQRAVEIYEQAAELNLAVGMFNAGNVSCWLKDKGQFAYAARAVKWFTHLINRVDTGGTFVDLGGDAEVHQVYQMAKSRLAELHALNQVEVVDVDLILAAAKAEPDSERAAWLLSRAYEFRLRRTAVQAKPAAWENWLSVLSLLGWELDAEPVPMDLGPGSGDSRVLTFKRDQGAPLALAVVDLDEIENNGGVYRLVKLANNVKAVHPGPCLTIGAKGLFVQIDKADGHSSYTVFVSTNSEGVISLIPIWPGATTDDVAKLVDVQGPKYAANNTDEGNTIAILVNALGTGTPVDGKSFPEAIYVNVGGFFNSPVLTVEQARSLGCELPAKDLADALAGVKAYFRENAQRQRRYLGHQ
;
A
#
# COMPACT_ATOMS: atom_id res chain seq x y z
N MET A 1 -15.29 16.05 39.64
CA MET A 1 -15.03 17.34 38.95
C MET A 1 -16.36 18.05 38.76
N ASN A 2 -16.48 19.29 39.24
CA ASN A 2 -17.66 20.13 39.03
C ASN A 2 -17.77 20.49 37.54
N PHE A 3 -18.86 20.09 36.89
CA PHE A 3 -19.22 20.62 35.58
C PHE A 3 -19.50 22.12 35.75
N LYS A 4 -18.60 22.97 35.26
CA LYS A 4 -18.86 24.41 35.12
C LYS A 4 -20.13 24.55 34.29
N LYS A 5 -21.14 25.24 34.84
CA LYS A 5 -22.30 25.73 34.09
C LYS A 5 -21.84 26.36 32.76
N PRO A 6 -22.60 26.20 31.66
CA PRO A 6 -22.23 26.80 30.38
C PRO A 6 -21.99 28.31 30.58
N LYS A 7 -20.88 28.81 30.02
CA LYS A 7 -20.59 30.25 29.98
C LYS A 7 -21.78 30.91 29.28
N LYS A 8 -22.48 31.83 29.95
CA LYS A 8 -23.39 32.77 29.27
C LYS A 8 -22.63 33.36 28.07
N PRO A 9 -23.17 33.38 26.84
CA PRO A 9 -22.41 33.88 25.71
C PRO A 9 -22.34 35.40 25.83
N VAL A 10 -21.15 35.93 26.15
CA VAL A 10 -20.87 37.38 26.19
C VAL A 10 -21.32 38.08 24.90
N LEU A 11 -21.38 37.34 23.79
CA LEU A 11 -21.87 37.79 22.50
C LEU A 11 -23.39 38.08 22.47
N ILE A 12 -24.22 37.32 23.18
CA ILE A 12 -25.67 37.58 23.24
C ILE A 12 -25.94 38.86 24.03
N GLU A 13 -25.25 39.07 25.17
CA GLU A 13 -25.40 40.28 25.98
C GLU A 13 -24.94 41.53 25.20
N ALA A 14 -23.84 41.43 24.46
CA ALA A 14 -23.36 42.51 23.60
C ALA A 14 -24.33 42.81 22.44
N ALA A 15 -24.83 41.78 21.75
CA ALA A 15 -25.80 41.95 20.66
C ALA A 15 -27.13 42.52 21.15
N LEU A 16 -27.60 42.09 22.33
CA LEU A 16 -28.78 42.66 23.00
C LEU A 16 -28.58 44.14 23.31
N PHE A 17 -27.43 44.52 23.86
CA PHE A 17 -27.13 45.92 24.19
C PHE A 17 -27.14 46.81 22.93
N LEU A 18 -26.56 46.32 21.83
CA LEU A 18 -26.54 47.04 20.55
C LEU A 18 -27.97 47.21 19.99
N LEU A 19 -28.74 46.13 19.91
CA LEU A 19 -30.11 46.17 19.40
C LEU A 19 -31.05 46.95 20.33
N GLU A 20 -30.81 46.97 21.65
CA GLU A 20 -31.57 47.80 22.60
C GLU A 20 -31.39 49.29 22.38
N HIS A 21 -30.23 49.71 21.87
CA HIS A 21 -30.00 51.09 21.48
C HIS A 21 -30.64 51.40 20.12
N GLN A 22 -30.36 50.56 19.12
CA GLN A 22 -30.86 50.76 17.76
C GLN A 22 -32.38 50.67 17.64
N SER A 23 -33.04 49.77 18.41
CA SER A 23 -34.50 49.59 18.33
C SER A 23 -35.31 50.78 18.86
N ARG A 24 -34.67 51.71 19.58
CA ARG A 24 -35.29 52.97 20.00
C ARG A 24 -35.43 53.96 18.85
N GLU A 25 -34.58 53.83 17.84
CA GLU A 25 -34.55 54.68 16.65
C GLU A 25 -35.23 54.00 15.46
N ASP A 26 -35.17 52.67 15.39
CA ASP A 26 -35.83 51.85 14.35
C ASP A 26 -36.67 50.71 14.94
N VAL A 27 -38.00 50.89 14.88
CA VAL A 27 -38.97 49.90 15.38
C VAL A 27 -38.91 48.56 14.63
N ILE A 28 -38.33 48.53 13.42
CA ILE A 28 -38.15 47.31 12.63
C ILE A 28 -37.22 46.31 13.35
N LEU A 29 -36.34 46.78 14.24
CA LEU A 29 -35.41 45.94 15.00
C LEU A 29 -36.00 45.35 16.28
N GLU A 30 -37.20 45.77 16.70
CA GLU A 30 -37.86 45.29 17.92
C GLU A 30 -38.05 43.76 17.96
N PRO A 31 -38.53 43.09 16.90
CA PRO A 31 -38.64 41.64 16.87
C PRO A 31 -37.27 40.92 16.96
N TRP A 32 -36.23 41.48 16.36
CA TRP A 32 -34.87 40.91 16.38
C TRP A 32 -34.26 40.97 17.78
N ARG A 33 -34.50 42.08 18.49
CA ARG A 33 -34.16 42.22 19.92
C ARG A 33 -34.92 41.21 20.77
N GLU A 34 -36.22 41.04 20.54
CA GLU A 34 -37.05 40.07 21.26
C GLU A 34 -36.57 38.63 21.03
N ALA A 35 -36.19 38.28 19.80
CA ALA A 35 -35.60 36.98 19.50
C ALA A 35 -34.34 36.72 20.36
N LEU A 36 -33.44 37.70 20.49
CA LEU A 36 -32.27 37.57 21.36
C LEU A 36 -32.61 37.45 22.86
N ARG A 37 -33.68 38.09 23.34
CA ARG A 37 -34.12 37.94 24.74
C ARG A 37 -34.60 36.52 25.03
N ARG A 38 -35.36 35.94 24.10
CA ARG A 38 -35.78 34.53 24.17
C ARG A 38 -34.59 33.59 24.11
N LEU A 39 -33.62 33.89 23.24
CA LEU A 39 -32.37 33.13 23.16
C LEU A 39 -31.56 33.22 24.46
N GLN A 40 -31.47 34.39 25.09
CA GLN A 40 -30.81 34.59 26.39
C GLN A 40 -31.49 33.80 27.51
N ALA A 41 -32.81 33.60 27.44
CA ALA A 41 -33.56 32.75 28.35
C ALA A 41 -33.37 31.24 28.07
N GLY A 42 -32.66 30.88 27.00
CA GLY A 42 -32.41 29.49 26.59
C GLY A 42 -33.50 28.90 25.69
N ASP A 43 -34.46 29.71 25.23
CA ASP A 43 -35.57 29.25 24.37
C ASP A 43 -35.25 29.49 22.89
N VAL A 44 -34.49 28.55 22.31
CA VAL A 44 -34.04 28.60 20.91
C VAL A 44 -35.22 28.59 19.94
N GLU A 45 -36.22 27.75 20.18
CA GLU A 45 -37.33 27.58 19.24
C GLU A 45 -38.21 28.84 19.21
N SER A 46 -38.48 29.43 20.37
CA SER A 46 -39.24 30.68 20.44
C SER A 46 -38.46 31.87 19.90
N ALA A 47 -37.14 31.91 20.09
CA ALA A 47 -36.27 32.90 19.45
C ALA A 47 -36.33 32.78 17.91
N ALA A 48 -36.24 31.56 17.40
CA ALA A 48 -36.33 31.28 15.97
C ALA A 48 -37.69 31.64 15.37
N GLU A 49 -38.79 31.37 16.10
CA GLU A 49 -40.13 31.77 15.67
C GLU A 49 -40.23 33.28 15.45
N VAL A 50 -39.79 34.07 16.43
CA VAL A 50 -39.86 35.53 16.36
C VAL A 50 -39.02 36.04 15.19
N ALA A 51 -37.79 35.54 15.04
CA ALA A 51 -36.90 35.91 13.95
C ALA A 51 -37.48 35.52 12.57
N ALA A 52 -38.07 34.32 12.43
CA ALA A 52 -38.66 33.85 11.18
C ALA A 52 -39.83 34.72 10.74
N ARG A 53 -40.71 35.09 11.69
CA ARG A 53 -41.84 36.00 11.42
C ARG A 53 -41.38 37.41 11.06
N ALA A 54 -40.25 37.85 11.62
CA ALA A 54 -39.66 39.16 11.36
C ALA A 54 -38.81 39.20 10.08
N TYR A 55 -38.53 38.06 9.44
CA TYR A 55 -37.52 37.98 8.39
C TYR A 55 -37.71 38.98 7.24
N HIS A 56 -38.96 39.29 6.88
CA HIS A 56 -39.29 40.21 5.77
C HIS A 56 -39.70 41.62 6.23
N ASN A 57 -39.46 42.00 7.48
CA ASN A 57 -39.96 43.25 8.04
C ASN A 57 -39.20 44.52 7.59
N GLY A 58 -38.13 44.37 6.79
CA GLY A 58 -37.31 45.48 6.29
C GLY A 58 -35.96 45.65 6.96
N ALA A 59 -35.64 44.89 8.02
CA ALA A 59 -34.33 44.96 8.68
C ALA A 59 -33.18 44.68 7.70
N SER A 60 -32.00 45.29 7.90
CA SER A 60 -30.85 45.07 7.01
C SER A 60 -30.35 43.61 7.08
N LEU A 61 -29.72 43.10 6.02
CA LEU A 61 -29.16 41.74 6.01
C LEU A 61 -28.15 41.53 7.14
N GLU A 62 -27.40 42.58 7.51
CA GLU A 62 -26.40 42.54 8.58
C GLU A 62 -27.05 42.32 9.94
N ASP A 63 -28.13 43.05 10.25
CA ASP A 63 -28.88 42.89 11.50
C ASP A 63 -29.52 41.51 11.62
N ARG A 64 -30.12 41.02 10.52
CA ARG A 64 -30.69 39.66 10.47
C ARG A 64 -29.62 38.62 10.73
N ARG A 65 -28.49 38.71 10.02
CA ARG A 65 -27.38 37.77 10.12
C ARG A 65 -26.84 37.69 11.54
N GLY A 66 -26.62 38.83 12.20
CA GLY A 66 -26.09 38.86 13.58
C GLY A 66 -26.96 38.07 14.57
N VAL A 67 -28.28 38.18 14.46
CA VAL A 67 -29.20 37.41 15.32
C VAL A 67 -29.30 35.94 14.90
N ILE A 68 -29.39 35.66 13.60
CA ILE A 68 -29.51 34.29 13.07
C ILE A 68 -28.26 33.45 13.40
N ASP A 69 -27.06 34.02 13.30
CA ASP A 69 -25.81 33.35 13.64
C ASP A 69 -25.78 32.97 15.13
N LEU A 70 -26.24 33.85 16.03
CA LEU A 70 -26.34 33.56 17.45
C LEU A 70 -27.38 32.47 17.76
N ILE A 71 -28.56 32.53 17.13
CA ILE A 71 -29.57 31.47 17.27
C ILE A 71 -28.98 30.14 16.80
N SER A 72 -28.30 30.13 15.64
CA SER A 72 -27.69 28.91 15.08
C SER A 72 -26.60 28.35 15.98
N GLN A 73 -25.70 29.19 16.49
CA GLN A 73 -24.64 28.79 17.40
C GLN A 73 -25.22 28.11 18.65
N VAL A 74 -26.19 28.76 19.32
CA VAL A 74 -26.80 28.21 20.54
C VAL A 74 -27.59 26.94 20.24
N ALA A 75 -28.30 26.89 19.12
CA ALA A 75 -29.03 25.69 18.68
C ALA A 75 -28.10 24.48 18.51
N ILE A 76 -26.94 24.69 17.86
CA ILE A 76 -25.92 23.66 17.62
C ILE A 76 -25.25 23.24 18.93
N GLU A 77 -24.79 24.19 19.74
CA GLU A 77 -24.10 23.94 21.01
C GLU A 77 -25.00 23.14 21.99
N ASN A 78 -26.28 23.48 22.04
CA ASN A 78 -27.25 22.81 22.91
C ASN A 78 -27.87 21.56 22.29
N LYS A 79 -27.62 21.30 20.99
CA LYS A 79 -28.30 20.24 20.21
C LYS A 79 -29.83 20.35 20.30
N THR A 80 -30.34 21.57 20.21
CA THR A 80 -31.78 21.87 20.31
C THR A 80 -32.23 22.65 19.09
N HIS A 81 -33.15 22.07 18.32
CA HIS A 81 -33.82 22.75 17.23
C HIS A 81 -35.24 22.21 17.05
N GLY A 82 -36.15 23.06 16.56
CA GLY A 82 -37.49 22.67 16.14
C GLY A 82 -37.83 23.20 14.75
N HIS A 83 -39.11 23.14 14.42
CA HIS A 83 -39.62 23.53 13.10
C HIS A 83 -39.42 25.01 12.78
N TRP A 84 -39.46 25.90 13.79
CA TRP A 84 -39.22 27.33 13.58
C TRP A 84 -37.76 27.62 13.31
N PHE A 85 -36.83 26.93 13.98
CA PHE A 85 -35.41 27.04 13.65
C PHE A 85 -35.12 26.66 12.21
N GLU A 86 -35.66 25.53 11.75
CA GLU A 86 -35.51 25.13 10.36
C GLU A 86 -36.15 26.14 9.39
N SER A 87 -37.36 26.63 9.71
CA SER A 87 -38.05 27.64 8.91
C SER A 87 -37.23 28.93 8.80
N LEU A 88 -36.60 29.36 9.90
CA LEU A 88 -35.69 30.51 9.90
C LEU A 88 -34.49 30.27 8.97
N LEU A 89 -33.87 29.09 9.03
CA LEU A 89 -32.73 28.76 8.16
C LEU A 89 -33.13 28.70 6.68
N LEU A 90 -34.32 28.17 6.35
CA LEU A 90 -34.86 28.18 4.98
C LEU A 90 -35.02 29.61 4.47
N LEU A 91 -35.66 30.49 5.25
CA LEU A 91 -35.83 31.91 4.91
C LEU A 91 -34.48 32.61 4.72
N ALA A 92 -33.55 32.35 5.64
CA ALA A 92 -32.20 32.87 5.60
C ALA A 92 -31.43 32.41 4.35
N ALA A 93 -31.51 31.12 4.02
CA ALA A 93 -30.90 30.53 2.84
C ALA A 93 -31.46 31.17 1.55
N GLU A 94 -32.78 31.23 1.40
CA GLU A 94 -33.42 31.86 0.23
C GLU A 94 -33.13 33.37 0.15
N GLY A 95 -32.86 34.02 1.28
CA GLY A 95 -32.36 35.40 1.35
C GLY A 95 -30.86 35.57 1.10
N GLY A 96 -30.14 34.51 0.74
CA GLY A 96 -28.73 34.57 0.33
C GLY A 96 -27.70 34.25 1.41
N LEU A 97 -28.10 33.85 2.63
CA LEU A 97 -27.16 33.47 3.69
C LEU A 97 -26.66 32.03 3.48
N SER A 98 -25.44 31.90 2.95
CA SER A 98 -24.82 30.62 2.59
C SER A 98 -24.56 29.68 3.78
N SER A 99 -24.23 30.21 4.97
CA SER A 99 -24.11 29.43 6.21
C SER A 99 -25.44 28.78 6.61
N CYS A 100 -26.55 29.51 6.40
CA CYS A 100 -27.89 28.98 6.64
C CYS A 100 -28.30 27.95 5.59
N ALA A 101 -27.93 28.14 4.33
CA ALA A 101 -28.10 27.14 3.28
C ALA A 101 -27.35 25.84 3.63
N TYR A 102 -26.12 25.94 4.15
CA TYR A 102 -25.38 24.78 4.64
C TYR A 102 -26.11 24.08 5.81
N ASN A 103 -26.47 24.84 6.85
CA ASN A 103 -27.12 24.29 8.05
C ASN A 103 -28.48 23.64 7.75
N VAL A 104 -29.30 24.26 6.90
CA VAL A 104 -30.59 23.67 6.53
C VAL A 104 -30.42 22.43 5.66
N GLY A 105 -29.40 22.40 4.80
CA GLY A 105 -29.00 21.22 4.05
C GLY A 105 -28.70 20.03 4.98
N LEU A 106 -27.96 20.26 6.08
CA LEU A 106 -27.69 19.23 7.10
C LEU A 106 -28.98 18.72 7.76
N LEU A 107 -29.85 19.63 8.21
CA LEU A 107 -31.12 19.24 8.86
C LEU A 107 -32.02 18.41 7.94
N ILE A 108 -32.10 18.79 6.66
CA ILE A 108 -32.87 18.06 5.65
C ILE A 108 -32.24 16.69 5.40
N LEU A 109 -30.91 16.62 5.24
CA LEU A 109 -30.19 15.37 4.99
C LEU A 109 -30.37 14.38 6.15
N GLU A 110 -30.30 14.84 7.40
CA GLU A 110 -30.40 13.99 8.60
C GLU A 110 -31.76 13.26 8.69
N ARG A 111 -32.84 13.89 8.21
CA ARG A 111 -34.18 13.27 8.19
C ARG A 111 -34.61 12.75 6.83
N ALA A 112 -33.75 12.83 5.81
CA ALA A 112 -34.10 12.49 4.44
C ALA A 112 -34.49 11.01 4.33
N LYS A 113 -35.61 10.73 3.65
CA LYS A 113 -36.10 9.36 3.41
C LYS A 113 -36.40 9.08 1.94
N THR A 114 -36.52 10.13 1.14
CA THR A 114 -36.93 10.06 -0.26
C THR A 114 -35.90 10.75 -1.14
N ALA A 115 -35.91 10.41 -2.43
CA ALA A 115 -35.06 11.08 -3.42
C ALA A 115 -35.30 12.60 -3.48
N ASN A 116 -36.52 13.06 -3.20
CA ASN A 116 -36.86 14.48 -3.14
C ASN A 116 -36.20 15.17 -1.94
N ASP A 117 -36.16 14.53 -0.78
CA ASP A 117 -35.48 15.08 0.40
C ASP A 117 -33.97 15.22 0.13
N HIS A 118 -33.36 14.17 -0.43
CA HIS A 118 -31.95 14.19 -0.80
C HIS A 118 -31.64 15.23 -1.89
N ALA A 119 -32.51 15.39 -2.88
CA ALA A 119 -32.38 16.43 -3.89
C ALA A 119 -32.50 17.84 -3.28
N LEU A 120 -33.39 18.02 -2.30
CA LEU A 120 -33.55 19.29 -1.61
C LEU A 120 -32.31 19.63 -0.75
N ALA A 121 -31.78 18.67 0.02
CA ALA A 121 -30.52 18.86 0.75
C ALA A 121 -29.37 19.20 -0.21
N HIS A 122 -29.25 18.45 -1.31
CA HIS A 122 -28.23 18.69 -2.33
C HIS A 122 -28.34 20.08 -2.97
N ARG A 123 -29.56 20.57 -3.23
CA ARG A 123 -29.80 21.95 -3.71
C ARG A 123 -29.22 22.98 -2.74
N TYR A 124 -29.49 22.85 -1.44
CA TYR A 124 -29.01 23.80 -0.45
C TYR A 124 -27.49 23.72 -0.22
N PHE A 125 -26.90 22.53 -0.24
CA PHE A 125 -25.43 22.42 -0.24
C PHE A 125 -24.80 23.04 -1.49
N THR A 126 -25.39 22.83 -2.67
CA THR A 126 -24.90 23.45 -3.91
C THR A 126 -24.99 24.96 -3.85
N GLN A 127 -26.08 25.49 -3.31
CA GLN A 127 -26.25 26.93 -3.08
C GLN A 127 -25.19 27.46 -2.11
N ALA A 128 -24.95 26.77 -0.99
CA ALA A 128 -23.91 27.15 -0.03
C ALA A 128 -22.50 27.12 -0.66
N ALA A 129 -22.16 26.05 -1.39
CA ALA A 129 -20.87 25.92 -2.07
C ALA A 129 -20.65 26.98 -3.16
N THR A 130 -21.73 27.44 -3.81
CA THR A 130 -21.64 28.47 -4.86
C THR A 130 -21.50 29.87 -4.27
N ASN A 131 -22.26 30.17 -3.22
CA ASN A 131 -22.44 31.54 -2.73
C ASN A 131 -21.63 31.86 -1.46
N ALA A 132 -21.03 30.85 -0.78
CA ALA A 132 -20.21 31.10 0.39
C ALA A 132 -18.96 31.91 0.02
N THR A 133 -18.64 32.88 0.87
CA THR A 133 -17.43 33.71 0.74
C THR A 133 -16.28 33.16 1.56
N ASP A 134 -16.57 32.39 2.60
CA ASP A 134 -15.59 31.68 3.41
C ASP A 134 -15.31 30.27 2.86
N ALA A 135 -14.03 29.87 2.91
CA ALA A 135 -13.59 28.59 2.38
C ALA A 135 -14.13 27.38 3.16
N ALA A 136 -14.37 27.54 4.47
CA ALA A 136 -14.84 26.47 5.35
C ALA A 136 -16.25 26.01 4.96
N THR A 137 -17.22 26.93 4.93
CA THR A 137 -18.60 26.64 4.50
C THR A 137 -18.62 26.10 3.08
N LYS A 138 -17.83 26.69 2.17
CA LYS A 138 -17.76 26.24 0.78
C LYS A 138 -17.28 24.79 0.68
N ALA A 139 -16.18 24.44 1.34
CA ALA A 139 -15.61 23.11 1.28
C ALA A 139 -16.49 22.06 1.99
N SER A 140 -17.03 22.40 3.17
CA SER A 140 -17.95 21.52 3.90
C SER A 140 -19.25 21.28 3.12
N ALA A 141 -19.77 22.30 2.44
CA ALA A 141 -20.95 22.13 1.58
C ALA A 141 -20.66 21.21 0.39
N LEU A 142 -19.48 21.32 -0.25
CA LEU A 142 -19.08 20.38 -1.30
C LEU A 142 -19.06 18.93 -0.80
N VAL A 143 -18.43 18.67 0.35
CA VAL A 143 -18.40 17.32 0.95
C VAL A 143 -19.81 16.78 1.21
N ASN A 144 -20.67 17.56 1.87
CA ASN A 144 -22.01 17.09 2.24
C ASN A 144 -22.95 16.98 1.03
N SER A 145 -22.72 17.77 -0.03
CA SER A 145 -23.47 17.63 -1.30
C SER A 145 -23.21 16.28 -1.99
N CYS A 146 -22.11 15.62 -1.64
CA CYS A 146 -21.58 14.48 -2.38
C CYS A 146 -22.23 13.15 -2.01
N GLU A 147 -22.64 12.94 -0.77
CA GLU A 147 -23.22 11.66 -0.31
C GLU A 147 -24.43 11.23 -1.16
N PRO A 148 -25.44 12.08 -1.41
CA PRO A 148 -26.57 11.72 -2.28
C PRO A 148 -26.21 11.34 -3.71
N ILE A 149 -25.12 11.91 -4.25
CA ILE A 149 -24.61 11.59 -5.60
C ILE A 149 -23.88 10.25 -5.57
N ARG A 150 -22.94 10.10 -4.64
CA ARG A 150 -22.09 8.93 -4.47
C ARG A 150 -22.93 7.66 -4.34
N ASP A 151 -23.96 7.71 -3.52
CA ASP A 151 -24.79 6.54 -3.21
C ASP A 151 -26.04 6.43 -4.09
N GLY A 152 -26.23 7.38 -5.02
CA GLY A 152 -27.34 7.36 -5.98
C GLY A 152 -28.70 7.66 -5.36
N LEU A 153 -28.75 8.40 -4.25
CA LEU A 153 -29.98 8.68 -3.50
C LEU A 153 -30.93 9.63 -4.24
N ILE A 154 -30.43 10.38 -5.22
CA ILE A 154 -31.24 11.29 -6.06
C ILE A 154 -31.74 10.60 -7.32
N THR A 155 -30.86 9.88 -8.02
CA THR A 155 -31.11 9.35 -9.38
C THR A 155 -31.39 7.85 -9.39
N GLY A 156 -31.22 7.16 -8.27
CA GLY A 156 -31.20 5.69 -8.16
C GLY A 156 -29.92 5.05 -8.71
N ARG A 157 -28.93 5.84 -9.14
CA ARG A 157 -27.68 5.36 -9.73
C ARG A 157 -26.47 5.99 -9.02
N PRO A 158 -25.68 5.18 -8.30
CA PRO A 158 -24.45 5.65 -7.66
C PRO A 158 -23.47 6.25 -8.66
N ASP A 159 -22.91 7.42 -8.37
CA ASP A 159 -21.86 8.06 -9.17
C ASP A 159 -20.61 8.35 -8.33
N TRP A 160 -19.82 7.30 -8.14
CA TRP A 160 -18.59 7.32 -7.36
C TRP A 160 -17.46 8.11 -8.03
N GLN A 161 -17.45 8.19 -9.37
CA GLN A 161 -16.43 8.95 -10.10
C GLN A 161 -16.65 10.45 -9.89
N ARG A 162 -17.90 10.91 -10.06
CA ARG A 162 -18.27 12.29 -9.75
C ARG A 162 -18.04 12.64 -8.29
N ALA A 163 -18.23 11.67 -7.38
CA ALA A 163 -17.94 11.87 -5.97
C ALA A 163 -16.46 12.20 -5.72
N VAL A 164 -15.52 11.51 -6.38
CA VAL A 164 -14.10 11.87 -6.30
C VAL A 164 -13.88 13.32 -6.73
N GLU A 165 -14.40 13.73 -7.88
CA GLU A 165 -14.21 15.09 -8.40
C GLU A 165 -14.74 16.18 -7.45
N ILE A 166 -15.85 15.93 -6.76
CA ILE A 166 -16.42 16.87 -5.78
C ILE A 166 -15.55 16.91 -4.51
N TYR A 167 -15.11 15.75 -4.01
CA TYR A 167 -14.21 15.70 -2.86
C TYR A 167 -12.85 16.33 -3.16
N GLU A 168 -12.34 16.19 -4.38
CA GLU A 168 -11.11 16.86 -4.83
C GLU A 168 -11.26 18.40 -4.81
N GLN A 169 -12.41 18.94 -5.22
CA GLN A 169 -12.68 20.38 -5.09
C GLN A 169 -12.66 20.85 -3.63
N ALA A 170 -13.23 20.06 -2.70
CA ALA A 170 -13.16 20.37 -1.27
C ALA A 170 -11.74 20.25 -0.72
N ALA A 171 -10.98 19.24 -1.17
CA ALA A 171 -9.59 19.03 -0.80
C ALA A 171 -8.68 20.19 -1.26
N GLU A 172 -8.92 20.73 -2.47
CA GLU A 172 -8.23 21.91 -3.00
C GLU A 172 -8.50 23.18 -2.17
N LEU A 173 -9.65 23.25 -1.51
CA LEU A 173 -9.98 24.31 -0.54
C LEU A 173 -9.39 24.06 0.86
N ASN A 174 -8.48 23.09 0.99
CA ASN A 174 -7.79 22.76 2.24
C ASN A 174 -8.71 22.17 3.34
N LEU A 175 -9.69 21.37 2.93
CA LEU A 175 -10.50 20.58 3.85
C LEU A 175 -9.92 19.17 4.03
N ALA A 176 -9.54 18.83 5.26
CA ALA A 176 -8.95 17.53 5.61
C ALA A 176 -9.94 16.38 5.33
N VAL A 177 -11.21 16.54 5.71
CA VAL A 177 -12.26 15.57 5.39
C VAL A 177 -12.42 15.42 3.88
N GLY A 178 -12.28 16.50 3.11
CA GLY A 178 -12.30 16.48 1.65
C GLY A 178 -11.16 15.62 1.08
N MET A 179 -9.93 15.84 1.55
CA MET A 179 -8.76 15.05 1.15
C MET A 179 -8.94 13.56 1.49
N PHE A 180 -9.37 13.26 2.71
CA PHE A 180 -9.60 11.88 3.13
C PHE A 180 -10.69 11.20 2.30
N ASN A 181 -11.82 11.85 2.07
CA ASN A 181 -12.92 11.29 1.29
C ASN A 181 -12.55 11.09 -0.19
N ALA A 182 -11.81 12.03 -0.79
CA ALA A 182 -11.27 11.88 -2.14
C ALA A 182 -10.39 10.62 -2.22
N GLY A 183 -9.51 10.43 -1.23
CA GLY A 183 -8.64 9.25 -1.18
C GLY A 183 -9.41 7.95 -0.94
N ASN A 184 -10.37 7.95 -0.01
CA ASN A 184 -11.12 6.75 0.37
C ASN A 184 -12.05 6.27 -0.75
N VAL A 185 -12.75 7.17 -1.45
CA VAL A 185 -13.56 6.80 -2.61
C VAL A 185 -12.68 6.33 -3.77
N SER A 186 -11.51 6.94 -3.96
CA SER A 186 -10.53 6.48 -4.95
C SER A 186 -10.06 5.04 -4.68
N CYS A 187 -9.84 4.67 -3.41
CA CYS A 187 -9.58 3.28 -3.03
C CYS A 187 -10.73 2.34 -3.42
N TRP A 188 -11.98 2.73 -3.13
CA TRP A 188 -13.15 1.92 -3.49
C TRP A 188 -13.26 1.69 -5.00
N LEU A 189 -13.08 2.73 -5.81
CA LEU A 189 -13.10 2.64 -7.27
C LEU A 189 -11.99 1.72 -7.80
N LYS A 190 -10.79 1.83 -7.22
CA LYS A 190 -9.66 0.94 -7.49
C LYS A 190 -10.01 -0.52 -7.16
N ASP A 191 -10.63 -0.79 -6.03
CA ASP A 191 -11.06 -2.15 -5.64
C ASP A 191 -12.16 -2.70 -6.57
N LYS A 192 -12.91 -1.83 -7.27
CA LYS A 192 -13.83 -2.20 -8.35
C LYS A 192 -13.16 -2.37 -9.73
N GLY A 193 -11.83 -2.36 -9.78
CA GLY A 193 -11.05 -2.58 -11.00
C GLY A 193 -10.70 -1.30 -11.77
N GLN A 194 -11.06 -0.11 -11.26
CA GLN A 194 -10.65 1.17 -11.85
C GLN A 194 -9.29 1.59 -11.30
N PHE A 195 -8.27 0.82 -11.64
CA PHE A 195 -6.96 0.85 -11.00
C PHE A 195 -6.25 2.22 -11.04
N ALA A 196 -6.52 3.06 -12.05
CA ALA A 196 -5.98 4.42 -12.16
C ALA A 196 -6.31 5.32 -10.96
N TYR A 197 -7.34 5.00 -10.16
CA TYR A 197 -7.68 5.75 -8.95
C TYR A 197 -6.72 5.50 -7.78
N ALA A 198 -5.85 4.47 -7.83
CA ALA A 198 -4.83 4.27 -6.79
C ALA A 198 -3.93 5.51 -6.63
N ALA A 199 -3.48 6.10 -7.75
CA ALA A 199 -2.64 7.29 -7.72
C ALA A 199 -3.34 8.50 -7.08
N ARG A 200 -4.66 8.66 -7.30
CA ARG A 200 -5.45 9.71 -6.64
C ARG A 200 -5.56 9.48 -5.13
N ALA A 201 -5.76 8.23 -4.70
CA ALA A 201 -5.77 7.88 -3.29
C ALA A 201 -4.45 8.22 -2.60
N VAL A 202 -3.33 7.80 -3.20
CA VAL A 202 -1.98 8.11 -2.70
C VAL A 202 -1.76 9.61 -2.61
N LYS A 203 -2.10 10.38 -3.67
CA LYS A 203 -1.96 11.84 -3.70
C LYS A 203 -2.62 12.49 -2.49
N TRP A 204 -3.90 12.20 -2.25
CA TRP A 204 -4.67 12.90 -1.22
C TRP A 204 -4.34 12.47 0.20
N PHE A 205 -4.10 11.18 0.44
CA PHE A 205 -3.63 10.74 1.76
C PHE A 205 -2.26 11.32 2.08
N THR A 206 -1.32 11.29 1.12
CA THR A 206 0.02 11.88 1.31
C THR A 206 -0.07 13.39 1.58
N HIS A 207 -0.92 14.11 0.83
CA HIS A 207 -1.08 15.55 1.02
C HIS A 207 -1.64 15.89 2.41
N LEU A 208 -2.67 15.17 2.86
CA LEU A 208 -3.24 15.33 4.20
C LEU A 208 -2.19 15.06 5.29
N ILE A 209 -1.51 13.92 5.22
CA ILE A 209 -0.49 13.51 6.20
C ILE A 209 0.63 14.53 6.28
N ASN A 210 1.21 14.90 5.13
CA ASN A 210 2.31 15.87 5.09
C ASN A 210 1.89 17.24 5.65
N ARG A 211 0.67 17.70 5.35
CA ARG A 211 0.18 18.98 5.87
C ARG A 211 -0.01 18.94 7.39
N VAL A 212 -0.55 17.84 7.95
CA VAL A 212 -0.63 17.68 9.42
C VAL A 212 0.76 17.60 10.04
N ASP A 213 1.66 16.77 9.50
CA ASP A 213 3.01 16.54 10.04
C ASP A 213 3.88 17.81 10.00
N THR A 214 3.59 18.73 9.08
CA THR A 214 4.27 20.04 8.98
C THR A 214 3.56 21.16 9.74
N GLY A 215 2.50 20.86 10.49
CA GLY A 215 1.77 21.84 11.30
C GLY A 215 0.88 22.80 10.49
N GLY A 216 0.42 22.39 9.31
CA GLY A 216 -0.49 23.16 8.48
C GLY A 216 -1.89 23.28 9.09
N THR A 217 -2.59 24.38 8.79
CA THR A 217 -3.98 24.62 9.20
C THR A 217 -4.96 24.06 8.18
N PHE A 218 -6.20 23.78 8.60
CA PHE A 218 -7.29 23.31 7.75
C PHE A 218 -8.55 24.16 7.91
N VAL A 219 -9.48 24.05 6.97
CA VAL A 219 -10.76 24.78 7.00
C VAL A 219 -11.93 23.96 7.59
N ASP A 220 -11.64 22.80 8.18
CA ASP A 220 -12.63 21.88 8.73
C ASP A 220 -13.43 22.52 9.88
N LEU A 221 -14.75 22.53 9.73
CA LEU A 221 -15.67 23.09 10.73
C LEU A 221 -15.66 22.30 12.05
N GLY A 222 -15.32 21.01 12.02
CA GLY A 222 -15.11 20.18 13.21
C GLY A 222 -13.79 20.44 13.93
N GLY A 223 -12.92 21.28 13.38
CA GLY A 223 -11.63 21.68 13.96
C GLY A 223 -10.64 20.52 14.13
N ASP A 224 -9.69 20.69 15.06
CA ASP A 224 -8.55 19.78 15.21
C ASP A 224 -8.93 18.32 15.51
N ALA A 225 -10.05 18.08 16.18
CA ALA A 225 -10.51 16.72 16.49
C ALA A 225 -10.91 15.96 15.23
N GLU A 226 -11.64 16.61 14.32
CA GLU A 226 -12.04 16.05 13.03
C GLU A 226 -10.81 15.80 12.14
N VAL A 227 -9.91 16.79 12.07
CA VAL A 227 -8.64 16.66 11.33
C VAL A 227 -7.81 15.49 11.86
N HIS A 228 -7.67 15.36 13.18
CA HIS A 228 -6.90 14.28 13.79
C HIS A 228 -7.48 12.90 13.45
N GLN A 229 -8.81 12.76 13.46
CA GLN A 229 -9.47 11.51 13.11
C GLN A 229 -9.15 11.11 11.66
N VAL A 230 -9.37 12.00 10.69
CA VAL A 230 -9.13 11.68 9.28
C VAL A 230 -7.64 11.50 8.96
N TYR A 231 -6.75 12.17 9.70
CA TYR A 231 -5.31 11.96 9.65
C TYR A 231 -4.92 10.52 10.01
N GLN A 232 -5.43 9.98 11.12
CA GLN A 232 -5.12 8.59 11.52
C GLN A 232 -5.66 7.58 10.50
N MET A 233 -6.89 7.83 10.01
CA MET A 233 -7.50 6.98 8.98
C MET A 233 -6.70 7.02 7.67
N ALA A 234 -6.23 8.21 7.26
CA ALA A 234 -5.39 8.37 6.07
C ALA A 234 -4.05 7.64 6.21
N LYS A 235 -3.38 7.70 7.37
CA LYS A 235 -2.14 6.95 7.62
C LYS A 235 -2.35 5.45 7.48
N SER A 236 -3.41 4.92 8.09
CA SER A 236 -3.75 3.50 7.98
C SER A 236 -4.02 3.09 6.53
N ARG A 237 -4.80 3.89 5.78
CA ARG A 237 -5.10 3.62 4.37
C ARG A 237 -3.89 3.75 3.45
N LEU A 238 -3.04 4.75 3.66
CA LEU A 238 -1.83 4.92 2.87
C LEU A 238 -0.85 3.76 3.13
N ALA A 239 -0.64 3.39 4.39
CA ALA A 239 0.19 2.24 4.75
C ALA A 239 -0.31 0.93 4.10
N GLU A 240 -1.63 0.74 4.03
CA GLU A 240 -2.24 -0.39 3.31
C GLU A 240 -1.92 -0.37 1.81
N LEU A 241 -1.99 0.81 1.15
CA LEU A 241 -1.59 0.96 -0.26
C LEU A 241 -0.12 0.62 -0.48
N HIS A 242 0.78 1.05 0.42
CA HIS A 242 2.20 0.69 0.38
C HIS A 242 2.41 -0.81 0.62
N ALA A 243 1.73 -1.40 1.61
CA ALA A 243 1.81 -2.83 1.94
C ALA A 243 1.32 -3.72 0.78
N LEU A 244 0.38 -3.23 -0.02
CA LEU A 244 -0.14 -3.89 -1.22
C LEU A 244 0.66 -3.59 -2.49
N ASN A 245 1.75 -2.81 -2.41
CA ASN A 245 2.53 -2.35 -3.56
C ASN A 245 1.70 -1.58 -4.62
N GLN A 246 0.73 -0.79 -4.17
CA GLN A 246 -0.18 -0.01 -5.02
C GLN A 246 0.28 1.44 -5.18
N VAL A 247 1.60 1.65 -5.09
CA VAL A 247 2.28 2.94 -5.08
C VAL A 247 3.47 2.90 -6.03
N GLU A 248 4.00 4.05 -6.41
CA GLU A 248 5.21 4.13 -7.24
C GLU A 248 6.45 3.65 -6.47
N VAL A 249 6.63 4.15 -5.24
CA VAL A 249 7.71 3.77 -4.34
C VAL A 249 7.13 3.36 -3.00
N VAL A 250 7.50 2.16 -2.54
CA VAL A 250 7.07 1.65 -1.24
C VAL A 250 7.85 2.33 -0.11
N ASP A 251 7.13 2.97 0.80
CA ASP A 251 7.66 3.51 2.05
C ASP A 251 7.51 2.43 3.14
N VAL A 252 8.62 1.75 3.44
CA VAL A 252 8.66 0.69 4.44
C VAL A 252 8.45 1.24 5.84
N ASP A 253 8.96 2.44 6.13
CA ASP A 253 8.93 3.01 7.47
C ASP A 253 7.50 3.46 7.83
N LEU A 254 6.75 3.94 6.84
CA LEU A 254 5.32 4.19 7.01
C LEU A 254 4.53 2.90 7.35
N ILE A 255 4.82 1.78 6.67
CA ILE A 255 4.17 0.50 6.96
C ILE A 255 4.51 0.04 8.40
N LEU A 256 5.79 0.11 8.79
CA LEU A 256 6.24 -0.27 10.14
C LEU A 256 5.59 0.60 11.23
N ALA A 257 5.52 1.92 11.01
CA ALA A 257 4.87 2.84 11.92
C ALA A 257 3.37 2.53 12.07
N ALA A 258 2.68 2.24 10.96
CA ALA A 258 1.29 1.84 10.97
C ALA A 258 1.07 0.51 11.71
N ALA A 259 1.94 -0.48 11.48
CA ALA A 259 1.84 -1.77 12.14
C ALA A 259 2.00 -1.67 13.66
N LYS A 260 2.90 -0.79 14.15
CA LYS A 260 3.08 -0.52 15.58
C LYS A 260 1.86 0.16 16.22
N ALA A 261 1.13 0.97 15.44
CA ALA A 261 -0.04 1.71 15.91
C ALA A 261 -1.37 0.94 15.72
N GLU A 262 -1.34 -0.22 15.06
CA GLU A 262 -2.52 -1.00 14.71
C GLU A 262 -3.03 -1.81 15.93
N PRO A 263 -4.28 -1.56 16.40
CA PRO A 263 -4.86 -2.31 17.52
C PRO A 263 -5.22 -3.75 17.19
N ASP A 264 -5.53 -4.06 15.92
CA ASP A 264 -5.83 -5.42 15.48
C ASP A 264 -4.54 -6.23 15.29
N SER A 265 -4.35 -7.27 16.09
CA SER A 265 -3.13 -8.09 16.08
C SER A 265 -2.89 -8.81 14.75
N GLU A 266 -3.95 -9.24 14.05
CA GLU A 266 -3.81 -9.92 12.76
C GLU A 266 -3.40 -8.92 11.68
N ARG A 267 -4.03 -7.75 11.66
CA ARG A 267 -3.68 -6.68 10.72
C ARG A 267 -2.27 -6.12 10.98
N ALA A 268 -1.89 -5.98 12.25
CA ALA A 268 -0.55 -5.56 12.64
C ALA A 268 0.51 -6.57 12.16
N ALA A 269 0.27 -7.87 12.36
CA ALA A 269 1.16 -8.93 11.88
C ALA A 269 1.27 -8.94 10.35
N TRP A 270 0.15 -8.73 9.65
CA TRP A 270 0.14 -8.60 8.19
C TRP A 270 0.98 -7.42 7.70
N LEU A 271 0.80 -6.22 8.28
CA LEU A 271 1.59 -5.03 7.94
C LEU A 271 3.09 -5.24 8.20
N LEU A 272 3.46 -5.81 9.37
CA LEU A 272 4.85 -6.14 9.71
C LEU A 272 5.47 -7.09 8.68
N SER A 273 4.77 -8.16 8.34
CA SER A 273 5.21 -9.13 7.33
C SER A 273 5.48 -8.45 5.99
N ARG A 274 4.56 -7.59 5.52
CA ARG A 274 4.75 -6.82 4.29
C ARG A 274 5.93 -5.87 4.35
N ALA A 275 6.10 -5.12 5.44
CA ALA A 275 7.22 -4.20 5.60
C ALA A 275 8.58 -4.92 5.53
N TYR A 276 8.73 -6.02 6.27
CA TYR A 276 9.96 -6.82 6.26
C TYR A 276 10.23 -7.46 4.90
N GLU A 277 9.19 -7.97 4.24
CA GLU A 277 9.27 -8.46 2.86
C GLU A 277 9.83 -7.38 1.91
N PHE A 278 9.33 -6.14 1.96
CA PHE A 278 9.88 -5.04 1.15
C PHE A 278 11.31 -4.64 1.53
N ARG A 279 11.66 -4.63 2.82
CA ARG A 279 13.02 -4.32 3.29
C ARG A 279 14.04 -5.34 2.83
N LEU A 280 13.71 -6.63 2.91
CA LEU A 280 14.53 -7.72 2.39
C LEU A 280 14.77 -7.57 0.89
N ARG A 281 13.71 -7.27 0.13
CA ARG A 281 13.81 -7.06 -1.33
C ARG A 281 14.70 -5.88 -1.70
N ARG A 282 14.55 -4.74 -1.02
CA ARG A 282 15.38 -3.54 -1.30
C ARG A 282 16.86 -3.83 -1.07
N THR A 283 17.17 -4.52 0.02
CA THR A 283 18.55 -4.94 0.33
C THR A 283 19.05 -5.96 -0.69
N ALA A 284 18.19 -6.89 -1.10
CA ALA A 284 18.53 -7.92 -2.06
C ALA A 284 18.88 -7.37 -3.45
N VAL A 285 18.13 -6.36 -3.93
CA VAL A 285 18.39 -5.68 -5.21
C VAL A 285 19.69 -4.87 -5.16
N GLN A 286 20.00 -4.24 -4.03
CA GLN A 286 21.22 -3.44 -3.89
C GLN A 286 22.49 -4.28 -3.77
N ALA A 287 22.38 -5.51 -3.25
CA ALA A 287 23.53 -6.36 -2.96
C ALA A 287 23.91 -7.34 -4.08
N LYS A 288 23.28 -7.29 -5.26
CA LYS A 288 23.40 -8.23 -6.41
C LYS A 288 24.75 -8.98 -6.45
N PRO A 289 24.88 -10.14 -5.78
CA PRO A 289 26.15 -10.86 -5.76
C PRO A 289 26.34 -11.55 -7.10
N ALA A 290 27.58 -11.60 -7.56
CA ALA A 290 27.92 -12.24 -8.82
C ALA A 290 27.51 -13.73 -8.78
N ALA A 291 27.18 -14.32 -9.94
CA ALA A 291 26.70 -15.71 -10.00
C ALA A 291 27.65 -16.70 -9.30
N TRP A 292 28.96 -16.48 -9.42
CA TRP A 292 29.97 -17.32 -8.77
C TRP A 292 29.97 -17.20 -7.24
N GLU A 293 29.64 -16.03 -6.66
CA GLU A 293 29.56 -15.84 -5.21
C GLU A 293 28.41 -16.66 -4.63
N ASN A 294 27.29 -16.74 -5.36
CA ASN A 294 26.17 -17.60 -4.98
C ASN A 294 26.55 -19.08 -5.00
N TRP A 295 27.20 -19.55 -6.08
CA TRP A 295 27.65 -20.94 -6.19
C TRP A 295 28.72 -21.30 -5.16
N LEU A 296 29.64 -20.38 -4.87
CA LEU A 296 30.62 -20.55 -3.80
C LEU A 296 29.92 -20.72 -2.45
N SER A 297 28.99 -19.82 -2.11
CA SER A 297 28.26 -19.89 -0.85
C SER A 297 27.51 -21.22 -0.69
N VAL A 298 26.86 -21.70 -1.75
CA VAL A 298 26.14 -22.99 -1.74
C VAL A 298 27.09 -24.16 -1.51
N LEU A 299 28.18 -24.22 -2.27
CA LEU A 299 29.11 -25.34 -2.19
C LEU A 299 29.86 -25.34 -0.85
N SER A 300 30.24 -24.16 -0.34
CA SER A 300 30.82 -24.03 1.00
C SER A 300 29.88 -24.48 2.11
N LEU A 301 28.58 -24.21 2.01
CA LEU A 301 27.57 -24.74 2.95
C LEU A 301 27.42 -26.26 2.86
N LEU A 302 27.68 -26.85 1.69
CA LEU A 302 27.75 -28.29 1.48
C LEU A 302 29.08 -28.91 1.92
N GLY A 303 29.96 -28.13 2.56
CA GLY A 303 31.25 -28.58 3.08
C GLY A 303 32.40 -28.52 2.07
N TRP A 304 32.21 -27.89 0.91
CA TRP A 304 33.25 -27.77 -0.11
C TRP A 304 34.18 -26.60 0.19
N GLU A 305 35.45 -26.93 0.34
CA GLU A 305 36.51 -25.94 0.48
C GLU A 305 37.11 -25.60 -0.88
N LEU A 306 37.32 -24.31 -1.12
CA LEU A 306 38.14 -23.88 -2.24
C LEU A 306 39.56 -24.44 -2.11
N ASP A 307 40.07 -24.97 -3.22
CA ASP A 307 41.47 -25.33 -3.39
C ASP A 307 42.32 -24.10 -3.75
N ALA A 308 41.72 -23.12 -4.43
CA ALA A 308 42.33 -21.87 -4.82
C ALA A 308 41.30 -20.74 -4.91
N GLU A 309 41.79 -19.50 -4.90
CA GLU A 309 40.96 -18.31 -5.11
C GLU A 309 40.20 -18.37 -6.45
N PRO A 310 38.94 -17.92 -6.51
CA PRO A 310 38.14 -17.92 -7.74
C PRO A 310 38.80 -17.09 -8.84
N VAL A 311 39.03 -17.71 -10.00
CA VAL A 311 39.77 -17.11 -11.12
C VAL A 311 38.80 -16.46 -12.11
N PRO A 312 38.94 -15.16 -12.44
CA PRO A 312 38.11 -14.51 -13.45
C PRO A 312 38.23 -15.15 -14.83
N MET A 313 37.13 -15.17 -15.57
CA MET A 313 37.06 -15.65 -16.94
C MET A 313 36.74 -14.51 -17.90
N ASP A 314 37.65 -14.20 -18.82
CA ASP A 314 37.37 -13.26 -19.90
C ASP A 314 36.66 -14.00 -21.06
N LEU A 315 35.34 -13.87 -21.10
CA LEU A 315 34.49 -14.46 -22.14
C LEU A 315 34.03 -13.42 -23.18
N GLY A 316 34.58 -12.21 -23.14
CA GLY A 316 34.20 -11.09 -24.00
C GLY A 316 33.12 -10.18 -23.41
N PRO A 317 32.66 -9.18 -24.19
CA PRO A 317 31.71 -8.16 -23.73
C PRO A 317 30.37 -8.78 -23.27
N GLY A 318 29.83 -8.31 -22.14
CA GLY A 318 28.53 -8.77 -21.63
C GLY A 318 28.56 -10.08 -20.83
N SER A 319 29.73 -10.58 -20.46
CA SER A 319 29.92 -11.87 -19.77
C SER A 319 29.82 -11.86 -18.24
N GLY A 320 29.35 -10.75 -17.66
CA GLY A 320 29.22 -10.59 -16.21
C GLY A 320 30.53 -10.85 -15.45
N ASP A 321 30.45 -11.11 -14.15
CA ASP A 321 31.61 -11.57 -13.37
C ASP A 321 31.65 -13.10 -13.42
N SER A 322 32.08 -13.67 -14.56
CA SER A 322 32.25 -15.12 -14.72
C SER A 322 33.56 -15.59 -14.09
N ARG A 323 33.53 -16.71 -13.35
CA ARG A 323 34.73 -17.25 -12.67
C ARG A 323 34.83 -18.76 -12.69
N VAL A 324 36.06 -19.27 -12.65
CA VAL A 324 36.36 -20.67 -12.32
C VAL A 324 36.61 -20.79 -10.83
N LEU A 325 35.83 -21.62 -10.16
CA LEU A 325 36.02 -22.01 -8.77
C LEU A 325 36.69 -23.38 -8.76
N THR A 326 37.77 -23.52 -8.00
CA THR A 326 38.45 -24.82 -7.86
C THR A 326 38.22 -25.32 -6.45
N PHE A 327 37.66 -26.52 -6.29
CA PHE A 327 37.36 -27.08 -4.98
C PHE A 327 38.15 -28.34 -4.68
N LYS A 328 38.57 -28.47 -3.42
CA LYS A 328 39.29 -29.64 -2.91
C LYS A 328 38.44 -30.89 -3.01
N ARG A 329 39.09 -32.04 -3.19
CA ARG A 329 38.46 -33.36 -3.20
C ARG A 329 39.27 -34.31 -2.32
N ASP A 330 38.57 -35.19 -1.62
CA ASP A 330 39.21 -36.19 -0.74
C ASP A 330 40.12 -37.16 -1.51
N GLN A 331 39.82 -37.39 -2.80
CA GLN A 331 40.62 -38.23 -3.70
C GLN A 331 40.67 -37.65 -5.12
N GLY A 332 41.86 -37.64 -5.72
CA GLY A 332 42.12 -37.20 -7.09
C GLY A 332 42.35 -35.69 -7.22
N ALA A 333 42.43 -35.21 -8.46
CA ALA A 333 42.63 -33.79 -8.74
C ALA A 333 41.36 -32.97 -8.41
N PRO A 334 41.52 -31.68 -8.01
CA PRO A 334 40.42 -30.77 -7.66
C PRO A 334 39.32 -30.66 -8.71
N LEU A 335 38.09 -30.38 -8.29
CA LEU A 335 36.98 -30.07 -9.19
C LEU A 335 37.09 -28.61 -9.65
N ALA A 336 37.17 -28.39 -10.96
CA ALA A 336 37.04 -27.06 -11.54
C ALA A 336 35.58 -26.82 -11.95
N LEU A 337 34.96 -25.78 -11.39
CA LEU A 337 33.61 -25.34 -11.71
C LEU A 337 33.67 -23.96 -12.37
N ALA A 338 33.49 -23.90 -13.68
CA ALA A 338 33.32 -22.65 -14.40
C ALA A 338 31.88 -22.15 -14.25
N VAL A 339 31.69 -21.05 -13.51
CA VAL A 339 30.41 -20.37 -13.35
C VAL A 339 30.35 -19.20 -14.32
N VAL A 340 29.38 -19.26 -15.22
CA VAL A 340 29.22 -18.31 -16.30
C VAL A 340 28.07 -17.36 -16.01
N ASP A 341 28.39 -16.08 -15.85
CA ASP A 341 27.49 -14.95 -15.58
C ASP A 341 27.09 -14.21 -16.88
N LEU A 342 26.64 -14.96 -17.89
CA LEU A 342 26.22 -14.40 -19.18
C LEU A 342 24.70 -14.25 -19.25
N ASP A 343 24.23 -13.03 -19.57
CA ASP A 343 22.84 -12.77 -19.94
C ASP A 343 22.46 -13.42 -21.30
N GLU A 344 23.43 -13.68 -22.19
CA GLU A 344 23.22 -14.13 -23.58
C GLU A 344 23.12 -15.66 -23.81
N ILE A 345 23.15 -16.52 -22.78
CA ILE A 345 23.06 -17.99 -22.98
C ILE A 345 21.61 -18.43 -23.38
N GLU A 346 20.71 -17.49 -23.65
CA GLU A 346 19.27 -17.68 -23.87
C GLU A 346 18.87 -18.19 -25.27
N ASN A 347 19.84 -18.38 -26.18
CA ASN A 347 19.60 -18.96 -27.50
C ASN A 347 20.22 -20.37 -27.60
N ASN A 348 19.63 -21.24 -28.45
CA ASN A 348 20.02 -22.66 -28.70
C ASN A 348 21.53 -22.95 -28.95
N GLY A 349 22.39 -21.93 -29.05
CA GLY A 349 23.85 -22.05 -29.09
C GLY A 349 24.56 -22.04 -27.71
N GLY A 350 23.83 -21.84 -26.61
CA GLY A 350 24.38 -21.73 -25.26
C GLY A 350 25.06 -23.00 -24.73
N VAL A 351 24.43 -24.16 -24.94
CA VAL A 351 24.97 -25.48 -24.58
C VAL A 351 26.32 -25.72 -25.25
N TYR A 352 26.43 -25.46 -26.56
CA TYR A 352 27.67 -25.63 -27.32
C TYR A 352 28.80 -24.73 -26.82
N ARG A 353 28.49 -23.52 -26.35
CA ARG A 353 29.47 -22.61 -25.75
C ARG A 353 29.92 -23.11 -24.38
N LEU A 354 29.03 -23.65 -23.54
CA LEU A 354 29.39 -24.27 -22.26
C LEU A 354 30.23 -25.53 -22.46
N VAL A 355 29.93 -26.37 -23.46
CA VAL A 355 30.78 -27.53 -23.83
C VAL A 355 32.16 -27.08 -24.28
N LYS A 356 32.24 -26.06 -25.14
CA LYS A 356 33.52 -25.50 -25.57
C LYS A 356 34.31 -24.92 -24.39
N LEU A 357 33.62 -24.26 -23.46
CA LEU A 357 34.23 -23.69 -22.27
C LEU A 357 34.73 -24.77 -21.31
N ALA A 358 33.93 -25.81 -21.08
CA ALA A 358 34.35 -26.96 -20.29
C ALA A 358 35.59 -27.62 -20.87
N ASN A 359 35.66 -27.77 -22.20
CA ASN A 359 36.84 -28.28 -22.89
C ASN A 359 38.05 -27.36 -22.73
N ASN A 360 37.87 -26.03 -22.75
CA ASN A 360 38.94 -25.08 -22.48
C ASN A 360 39.44 -25.17 -21.03
N VAL A 361 38.52 -25.27 -20.06
CA VAL A 361 38.84 -25.44 -18.64
C VAL A 361 39.58 -26.77 -18.42
N LYS A 362 39.12 -27.86 -19.04
CA LYS A 362 39.76 -29.19 -19.01
C LYS A 362 41.16 -29.21 -19.62
N ALA A 363 41.46 -28.31 -20.56
CA ALA A 363 42.80 -28.18 -21.11
C ALA A 363 43.82 -27.59 -20.12
N VAL A 364 43.36 -26.87 -19.09
CA VAL A 364 44.21 -26.18 -18.11
C VAL A 364 44.05 -26.70 -16.68
N HIS A 365 43.00 -27.47 -16.39
CA HIS A 365 42.76 -28.12 -15.09
C HIS A 365 42.87 -29.66 -15.22
N PRO A 366 43.68 -30.32 -14.37
CA PRO A 366 43.95 -31.76 -14.45
C PRO A 366 42.81 -32.64 -13.90
N GLY A 367 41.81 -32.04 -13.26
CA GLY A 367 40.69 -32.73 -12.60
C GLY A 367 39.37 -32.70 -13.40
N PRO A 368 38.28 -33.24 -12.82
CA PRO A 368 36.97 -33.10 -13.42
C PRO A 368 36.64 -31.61 -13.58
N CYS A 369 36.13 -31.26 -14.76
CA CYS A 369 35.75 -29.91 -15.10
C CYS A 369 34.25 -29.89 -15.38
N LEU A 370 33.56 -28.95 -14.74
CA LEU A 370 32.16 -28.70 -14.97
C LEU A 370 32.00 -27.22 -15.35
N THR A 371 31.10 -26.95 -16.29
CA THR A 371 30.66 -25.58 -16.56
C THR A 371 29.18 -25.48 -16.25
N ILE A 372 28.81 -24.44 -15.51
CA ILE A 372 27.43 -24.16 -15.11
C ILE A 372 27.05 -22.72 -15.49
N GLY A 373 25.86 -22.58 -16.07
CA GLY A 373 25.26 -21.27 -16.31
C GLY A 373 24.69 -20.69 -15.02
N ALA A 374 24.47 -19.38 -15.01
CA ALA A 374 24.12 -18.64 -13.80
C ALA A 374 22.88 -19.13 -13.02
N LYS A 375 22.02 -20.06 -13.48
CA LYS A 375 20.59 -20.09 -13.09
C LYS A 375 20.16 -21.21 -12.05
N GLY A 376 19.97 -20.97 -10.72
CA GLY A 376 19.19 -21.81 -9.73
C GLY A 376 19.04 -21.32 -8.24
N LEU A 377 17.82 -21.13 -7.64
CA LEU A 377 17.59 -20.44 -6.33
C LEU A 377 17.63 -21.39 -5.13
N PHE A 378 18.33 -21.01 -4.06
CA PHE A 378 18.50 -21.79 -2.84
C PHE A 378 17.82 -21.13 -1.64
N VAL A 379 17.00 -21.89 -0.93
CA VAL A 379 16.39 -21.46 0.35
C VAL A 379 16.75 -22.48 1.43
N GLN A 380 17.36 -22.01 2.51
CA GLN A 380 17.61 -22.80 3.72
C GLN A 380 16.33 -22.82 4.58
N ILE A 381 15.81 -24.00 4.86
CA ILE A 381 14.65 -24.21 5.74
C ILE A 381 15.14 -25.02 6.94
N ASP A 382 15.13 -24.39 8.12
CA ASP A 382 15.42 -25.06 9.38
C ASP A 382 14.17 -25.83 9.85
N LYS A 383 14.30 -27.14 10.00
CA LYS A 383 13.26 -27.97 10.62
C LYS A 383 13.51 -28.10 12.12
N ALA A 384 12.43 -28.26 12.88
CA ALA A 384 12.44 -28.41 14.34
C ALA A 384 13.34 -29.56 14.85
N ASP A 385 13.69 -30.50 13.97
CA ASP A 385 14.47 -31.70 14.27
C ASP A 385 15.99 -31.51 14.08
N GLY A 386 16.46 -30.26 13.89
CA GLY A 386 17.89 -29.94 13.84
C GLY A 386 18.56 -30.17 12.49
N HIS A 387 17.79 -30.44 11.43
CA HIS A 387 18.31 -30.53 10.06
C HIS A 387 17.91 -29.30 9.24
N SER A 388 18.90 -28.57 8.74
CA SER A 388 18.71 -27.55 7.70
C SER A 388 18.53 -28.25 6.34
N SER A 389 17.46 -27.90 5.62
CA SER A 389 17.18 -28.39 4.27
C SER A 389 17.40 -27.27 3.26
N TYR A 390 18.10 -27.54 2.16
CA TYR A 390 18.39 -26.54 1.12
C TYR A 390 17.56 -26.88 -0.12
N THR A 391 16.54 -26.08 -0.43
CA THR A 391 15.69 -26.37 -1.60
C THR A 391 16.15 -25.58 -2.81
N VAL A 392 16.35 -26.26 -3.93
CA VAL A 392 16.58 -25.63 -5.24
C VAL A 392 15.26 -25.42 -5.95
N PHE A 393 15.02 -24.18 -6.38
CA PHE A 393 13.96 -23.87 -7.32
C PHE A 393 14.47 -24.01 -8.74
N VAL A 394 13.93 -24.98 -9.47
CA VAL A 394 14.16 -25.18 -10.91
C VAL A 394 12.89 -24.79 -11.67
N SER A 395 13.08 -24.32 -12.91
CA SER A 395 12.15 -23.56 -13.76
C SER A 395 10.68 -23.97 -13.76
N THR A 396 9.83 -22.97 -14.04
CA THR A 396 8.48 -23.13 -14.59
C THR A 396 8.54 -23.43 -16.09
N ASN A 397 7.71 -24.35 -16.60
CA ASN A 397 7.32 -24.35 -18.01
C ASN A 397 6.33 -23.18 -18.27
N SER A 398 5.85 -23.03 -19.50
CA SER A 398 4.89 -21.99 -19.92
C SER A 398 3.56 -21.97 -19.13
N GLU A 399 3.33 -22.96 -18.25
CA GLU A 399 2.12 -23.13 -17.45
C GLU A 399 2.32 -22.78 -15.97
N GLY A 400 3.51 -22.31 -15.57
CA GLY A 400 3.72 -21.76 -14.23
C GLY A 400 3.86 -22.80 -13.11
N VAL A 401 4.04 -24.09 -13.42
CA VAL A 401 4.28 -25.13 -12.40
C VAL A 401 5.70 -25.00 -11.85
N ILE A 402 5.82 -24.79 -10.53
CA ILE A 402 7.10 -24.71 -9.82
C ILE A 402 7.51 -26.13 -9.37
N SER A 403 8.69 -26.60 -9.77
CA SER A 403 9.27 -27.84 -9.27
C SER A 403 10.31 -27.54 -8.19
N LEU A 404 10.06 -28.03 -6.98
CA LEU A 404 10.96 -27.94 -5.83
C LEU A 404 11.84 -29.18 -5.78
N ILE A 405 13.16 -29.01 -5.79
CA ILE A 405 14.10 -30.12 -5.59
C ILE A 405 14.83 -29.90 -4.27
N PRO A 406 14.52 -30.67 -3.21
CA PRO A 406 15.25 -30.58 -1.96
C PRO A 406 16.67 -31.18 -2.13
N ILE A 407 17.67 -30.45 -1.66
CA ILE A 407 19.05 -30.92 -1.47
C ILE A 407 19.33 -30.96 0.03
N TRP A 408 19.80 -32.11 0.52
CA TRP A 408 20.45 -32.20 1.82
C TRP A 408 21.70 -33.08 1.73
N PRO A 409 22.68 -32.88 2.63
CA PRO A 409 23.88 -33.73 2.67
C PRO A 409 23.50 -35.21 2.84
N GLY A 410 23.91 -36.07 1.90
CA GLY A 410 23.67 -37.52 1.93
C GLY A 410 22.42 -38.03 1.20
N ALA A 411 21.72 -37.19 0.43
CA ALA A 411 20.59 -37.64 -0.40
C ALA A 411 21.05 -38.65 -1.47
N THR A 412 20.47 -39.85 -1.50
CA THR A 412 20.76 -40.84 -2.55
C THR A 412 19.90 -40.60 -3.79
N THR A 413 20.35 -41.09 -4.95
CA THR A 413 19.57 -41.03 -6.21
C THR A 413 18.17 -41.62 -6.06
N ASP A 414 18.04 -42.67 -5.24
CA ASP A 414 16.76 -43.32 -4.94
C ASP A 414 15.85 -42.48 -4.05
N ASP A 415 16.40 -41.67 -3.14
CA ASP A 415 15.62 -40.76 -2.30
C ASP A 415 15.03 -39.61 -3.11
N VAL A 416 15.79 -39.12 -4.10
CA VAL A 416 15.32 -38.13 -5.08
C VAL A 416 14.30 -38.76 -6.04
N ALA A 417 14.52 -39.98 -6.50
CA ALA A 417 13.61 -40.69 -7.41
C ALA A 417 12.27 -41.10 -6.76
N LYS A 418 12.28 -41.52 -5.48
CA LYS A 418 11.06 -41.88 -4.72
C LYS A 418 10.12 -40.69 -4.49
N LEU A 419 10.65 -39.47 -4.40
CA LEU A 419 9.86 -38.25 -4.27
C LEU A 419 9.25 -37.79 -5.62
N VAL A 420 9.79 -38.26 -6.75
CA VAL A 420 9.32 -37.94 -8.12
C VAL A 420 8.17 -38.85 -8.58
N ASP A 421 7.89 -39.95 -7.88
CA ASP A 421 6.97 -41.00 -8.36
C ASP A 421 5.46 -40.69 -8.21
N VAL A 422 5.08 -39.43 -7.95
CA VAL A 422 3.68 -38.99 -8.09
C VAL A 422 3.51 -38.22 -9.41
N GLN A 423 3.48 -39.00 -10.50
CA GLN A 423 3.00 -38.63 -11.84
C GLN A 423 3.73 -37.50 -12.60
N GLY A 424 5.07 -37.48 -12.58
CA GLY A 424 5.88 -36.83 -13.63
C GLY A 424 6.18 -37.78 -14.81
N PRO A 425 6.50 -37.26 -16.01
CA PRO A 425 6.81 -38.10 -17.18
C PRO A 425 7.98 -39.03 -16.88
N LYS A 426 7.76 -40.33 -17.09
CA LYS A 426 8.74 -41.39 -16.84
C LYS A 426 9.85 -41.39 -17.89
N TYR A 427 11.07 -41.59 -17.41
CA TYR A 427 12.29 -41.73 -18.20
C TYR A 427 12.18 -42.84 -19.26
N ALA A 428 12.61 -42.55 -20.49
CA ALA A 428 12.91 -43.53 -21.52
C ALA A 428 14.38 -43.41 -21.88
N ALA A 429 15.05 -44.54 -22.13
CA ALA A 429 16.51 -44.67 -22.35
C ALA A 429 17.08 -43.87 -23.54
N ASN A 430 16.24 -43.11 -24.24
CA ASN A 430 16.56 -42.40 -25.47
C ASN A 430 16.45 -40.87 -25.29
N ASN A 431 16.06 -40.38 -24.10
CA ASN A 431 15.99 -38.94 -23.81
C ASN A 431 17.33 -38.45 -23.26
N THR A 432 18.01 -37.62 -24.05
CA THR A 432 19.26 -36.93 -23.72
C THR A 432 19.05 -35.67 -22.86
N ASP A 433 17.94 -35.56 -22.14
CA ASP A 433 17.63 -34.35 -21.37
C ASP A 433 18.30 -34.33 -19.99
N GLU A 434 19.07 -33.27 -19.82
CA GLU A 434 19.96 -32.80 -18.75
C GLU A 434 19.23 -32.49 -17.41
N GLY A 435 18.28 -33.33 -17.00
CA GLY A 435 17.36 -33.07 -15.88
C GLY A 435 17.82 -33.50 -14.47
N ASN A 436 18.91 -34.26 -14.32
CA ASN A 436 19.33 -34.84 -13.02
C ASN A 436 20.71 -34.36 -12.51
N THR A 437 21.07 -33.15 -12.90
CA THR A 437 22.36 -32.48 -12.65
C THR A 437 22.77 -32.36 -11.18
N ILE A 438 21.83 -32.04 -10.30
CA ILE A 438 22.10 -31.75 -8.89
C ILE A 438 22.36 -33.06 -8.12
N ALA A 439 21.61 -34.12 -8.40
CA ALA A 439 21.86 -35.43 -7.83
C ALA A 439 23.19 -36.03 -8.33
N ILE A 440 23.59 -35.73 -9.58
CA ILE A 440 24.90 -36.14 -10.14
C ILE A 440 26.04 -35.37 -9.46
N LEU A 441 25.90 -34.06 -9.27
CA LEU A 441 26.81 -33.26 -8.43
C LEU A 441 26.87 -33.87 -7.03
N VAL A 442 25.77 -33.92 -6.28
CA VAL A 442 25.75 -34.47 -4.91
C VAL A 442 26.32 -35.90 -4.80
N ASN A 443 26.08 -36.79 -5.76
CA ASN A 443 26.66 -38.14 -5.78
C ASN A 443 28.17 -38.17 -6.07
N ALA A 444 28.65 -37.34 -7.01
CA ALA A 444 30.09 -37.18 -7.27
C ALA A 444 30.83 -36.55 -6.09
N LEU A 445 30.09 -35.81 -5.25
CA LEU A 445 30.57 -35.08 -4.08
C LEU A 445 30.50 -35.92 -2.78
N GLY A 446 29.79 -37.07 -2.74
CA GLY A 446 29.43 -37.75 -1.48
C GLY A 446 30.00 -39.14 -1.19
N THR A 447 30.55 -39.88 -2.17
CA THR A 447 30.87 -41.31 -1.96
C THR A 447 32.34 -41.70 -2.12
N GLY A 448 33.22 -40.79 -2.54
CA GLY A 448 34.61 -41.14 -2.87
C GLY A 448 34.74 -42.15 -4.02
N THR A 449 33.64 -42.48 -4.72
CA THR A 449 33.64 -43.41 -5.84
C THR A 449 34.30 -42.74 -7.06
N PRO A 450 35.27 -43.38 -7.73
CA PRO A 450 35.85 -42.84 -8.96
C PRO A 450 34.78 -42.79 -10.04
N VAL A 451 34.33 -41.57 -10.40
CA VAL A 451 33.49 -41.39 -11.59
C VAL A 451 34.44 -41.40 -12.78
N ASP A 452 34.34 -42.42 -13.65
CA ASP A 452 35.13 -42.43 -14.87
C ASP A 452 34.71 -41.26 -15.77
N GLY A 453 35.67 -40.67 -16.48
CA GLY A 453 35.43 -39.49 -17.33
C GLY A 453 34.51 -39.74 -18.52
N LYS A 454 33.95 -40.96 -18.68
CA LYS A 454 32.95 -41.28 -19.71
C LYS A 454 31.52 -41.09 -19.21
N SER A 455 31.32 -40.98 -17.90
CA SER A 455 30.01 -40.94 -17.25
C SER A 455 29.63 -39.55 -16.71
N PHE A 456 30.54 -38.56 -16.82
CA PHE A 456 30.31 -37.18 -16.38
C PHE A 456 29.93 -36.31 -17.59
N PRO A 457 28.81 -35.57 -17.58
CA PRO A 457 28.52 -34.62 -18.65
C PRO A 457 29.60 -33.52 -18.66
N GLU A 458 30.29 -33.36 -19.79
CA GLU A 458 31.39 -32.39 -19.92
C GLU A 458 30.89 -30.95 -19.76
N ALA A 459 29.65 -30.66 -20.15
CA ALA A 459 28.97 -29.43 -19.76
C ALA A 459 27.52 -29.73 -19.40
N ILE A 460 26.98 -28.90 -18.52
CA ILE A 460 25.61 -29.03 -18.08
C ILE A 460 24.90 -27.70 -18.29
N TYR A 461 23.85 -27.72 -19.10
CA TYR A 461 23.00 -26.58 -19.32
C TYR A 461 21.76 -26.67 -18.42
N VAL A 462 21.73 -25.84 -17.39
CA VAL A 462 20.54 -25.71 -16.55
C VAL A 462 19.71 -24.56 -17.11
N ASN A 463 18.68 -24.89 -17.90
CA ASN A 463 17.73 -23.89 -18.39
C ASN A 463 16.75 -23.51 -17.27
N VAL A 464 17.13 -22.56 -16.44
CA VAL A 464 16.24 -22.00 -15.42
C VAL A 464 15.84 -20.60 -15.86
N GLY A 465 14.56 -20.33 -16.08
CA GLY A 465 14.11 -19.03 -16.60
C GLY A 465 14.76 -17.81 -15.91
N GLY A 466 15.41 -16.97 -16.73
CA GLY A 466 15.70 -15.53 -16.61
C GLY A 466 16.27 -14.87 -15.35
N PHE A 467 16.39 -15.50 -14.18
CA PHE A 467 16.57 -14.71 -12.95
C PHE A 467 17.54 -15.33 -11.96
N PHE A 468 18.83 -15.19 -12.21
CA PHE A 468 19.83 -15.49 -11.20
C PHE A 468 20.58 -14.25 -10.86
N ASN A 469 20.26 -13.68 -9.70
CA ASN A 469 20.93 -12.56 -9.04
C ASN A 469 20.11 -12.10 -7.82
N SER A 470 19.67 -13.05 -6.97
CA SER A 470 19.12 -12.70 -5.65
C SER A 470 20.14 -13.13 -4.60
N PRO A 471 20.57 -12.26 -3.70
CA PRO A 471 21.45 -12.66 -2.61
C PRO A 471 20.82 -13.75 -1.77
N VAL A 472 21.64 -14.75 -1.44
CA VAL A 472 21.35 -15.76 -0.43
C VAL A 472 21.54 -15.08 0.93
N LEU A 473 20.48 -14.54 1.51
CA LEU A 473 20.49 -14.11 2.91
C LEU A 473 20.13 -15.31 3.77
N THR A 474 21.01 -15.72 4.68
CA THR A 474 20.65 -16.66 5.75
C THR A 474 19.60 -16.01 6.66
N VAL A 475 18.83 -16.81 7.41
CA VAL A 475 17.89 -16.30 8.42
C VAL A 475 18.59 -15.35 9.40
N GLU A 476 19.84 -15.63 9.75
CA GLU A 476 20.66 -14.79 10.64
C GLU A 476 21.08 -13.47 9.99
N GLN A 477 21.42 -13.47 8.71
CA GLN A 477 21.72 -12.24 7.95
C GLN A 477 20.45 -11.39 7.75
N ALA A 478 19.30 -12.01 7.49
CA ALA A 478 18.05 -11.30 7.42
C ALA A 478 17.66 -10.66 8.77
N ARG A 479 17.93 -11.37 9.88
CA ARG A 479 17.77 -10.84 11.25
C ARG A 479 18.72 -9.69 11.57
N SER A 480 19.98 -9.75 11.11
CA SER A 480 20.94 -8.65 11.32
C SER A 480 20.56 -7.37 10.57
N LEU A 481 19.75 -7.49 9.52
CA LEU A 481 19.12 -6.38 8.80
C LEU A 481 17.83 -5.85 9.47
N GLY A 482 17.51 -6.36 10.67
CA GLY A 482 16.35 -5.95 11.47
C GLY A 482 15.03 -6.61 11.05
N CYS A 483 15.04 -7.78 10.41
CA CYS A 483 13.83 -8.56 10.14
C CYS A 483 13.55 -9.56 11.27
N GLU A 484 12.44 -9.38 11.99
CA GLU A 484 12.08 -10.18 13.18
C GLU A 484 11.06 -11.30 12.90
N LEU A 485 10.89 -11.72 11.64
CA LEU A 485 9.92 -12.76 11.29
C LEU A 485 10.34 -14.16 11.81
N PRO A 486 9.39 -15.10 11.98
CA PRO A 486 9.68 -16.52 12.10
C PRO A 486 10.46 -17.05 10.89
N ALA A 487 11.34 -18.03 11.10
CA ALA A 487 12.25 -18.55 10.06
C ALA A 487 11.51 -19.06 8.80
N LYS A 488 10.35 -19.68 8.98
CA LYS A 488 9.49 -20.15 7.89
C LYS A 488 8.93 -19.00 7.04
N ASP A 489 8.43 -17.95 7.68
CA ASP A 489 7.85 -16.80 6.98
C ASP A 489 8.93 -15.98 6.24
N LEU A 490 10.14 -15.92 6.81
CA LEU A 490 11.33 -15.41 6.13
C LEU A 490 11.68 -16.22 4.88
N ALA A 491 11.68 -17.55 4.99
CA ALA A 491 11.95 -18.44 3.87
C ALA A 491 10.88 -18.31 2.77
N ASP A 492 9.61 -18.20 3.13
CA ASP A 492 8.50 -17.99 2.19
C ASP A 492 8.59 -16.61 1.51
N ALA A 493 8.96 -15.54 2.24
CA ALA A 493 9.17 -14.21 1.68
C ALA A 493 10.36 -14.17 0.70
N LEU A 494 11.43 -14.91 0.98
CA LEU A 494 12.61 -15.06 0.12
C LEU A 494 12.32 -15.94 -1.11
N ALA A 495 11.52 -17.00 -0.95
CA ALA A 495 11.05 -17.86 -2.04
C ALA A 495 10.06 -17.15 -2.98
N GLY A 496 9.22 -16.27 -2.43
CA GLY A 496 8.17 -15.54 -3.16
C GLY A 496 8.66 -14.40 -4.06
N VAL A 497 9.92 -13.98 -3.93
CA VAL A 497 10.50 -12.79 -4.58
C VAL A 497 10.26 -12.77 -6.10
N LYS A 498 10.38 -13.90 -6.81
CA LYS A 498 10.27 -13.95 -8.29
C LYS A 498 8.85 -13.99 -8.86
N ALA A 499 7.98 -14.86 -8.33
CA ALA A 499 6.56 -14.92 -8.76
C ALA A 499 5.89 -13.58 -8.45
N TYR A 500 6.24 -13.01 -7.30
CA TYR A 500 5.86 -11.67 -6.92
C TYR A 500 6.41 -10.60 -7.88
N PHE A 501 7.68 -10.60 -8.30
CA PHE A 501 8.19 -9.54 -9.20
C PHE A 501 7.47 -9.51 -10.56
N ARG A 502 7.18 -10.66 -11.18
CA ARG A 502 6.44 -10.69 -12.46
C ARG A 502 4.98 -10.28 -12.29
N GLU A 503 4.29 -10.82 -11.29
CA GLU A 503 2.90 -10.48 -11.05
C GLU A 503 2.72 -9.07 -10.47
N ASN A 504 3.64 -8.59 -9.63
CA ASN A 504 3.61 -7.22 -9.11
C ASN A 504 4.07 -6.20 -10.12
N ALA A 505 5.07 -6.45 -10.97
CA ALA A 505 5.38 -5.46 -12.00
C ALA A 505 4.17 -5.27 -12.93
N GLN A 506 3.46 -6.35 -13.29
CA GLN A 506 2.23 -6.27 -14.07
C GLN A 506 1.06 -5.64 -13.29
N ARG A 507 0.84 -6.03 -12.02
CA ARG A 507 -0.22 -5.45 -11.17
C ARG A 507 0.06 -3.99 -10.86
N GLN A 508 1.28 -3.64 -10.45
CA GLN A 508 1.73 -2.28 -10.19
C GLN A 508 1.62 -1.42 -11.45
N ARG A 509 2.03 -1.90 -12.63
CA ARG A 509 1.78 -1.19 -13.90
C ARG A 509 0.28 -0.92 -14.12
N ARG A 510 -0.59 -1.90 -13.88
CA ARG A 510 -2.06 -1.69 -13.92
C ARG A 510 -2.53 -0.64 -12.89
N TYR A 511 -2.02 -0.68 -11.66
CA TYR A 511 -2.34 0.29 -10.60
C TYR A 511 -1.82 1.71 -10.87
N LEU A 512 -0.70 1.82 -11.57
CA LEU A 512 -0.12 3.10 -11.98
C LEU A 512 -0.68 3.60 -13.32
N GLY A 513 -1.61 2.88 -13.95
CA GLY A 513 -2.20 3.25 -15.23
C GLY A 513 -1.25 3.10 -16.42
N HIS A 514 -0.14 2.37 -16.27
CA HIS A 514 0.76 2.00 -17.35
C HIS A 514 0.24 0.70 -17.98
N GLN A 515 -0.41 0.78 -19.14
CA GLN A 515 -0.77 -0.39 -19.94
C GLN A 515 0.38 -0.83 -20.84
#